data_AF-A0A062UXB0-F1
#
_entry.id   AF-A0A062UXB0-F1
#
_cell.length_a   1.000
_cell.length_b   1.000
_cell.length_c   1.000
_cell.angle_alpha   90.00
_cell.angle_beta   90.00
_cell.angle_gamma   90.00
#
_symmetry.space_group_name_H-M   'P 1'
#
loop_
_entity.id
_entity.type
_entity.pdbx_description
1 polymer ?
#
loop_
_entity_poly.entity_id
_entity_poly.type
_entity_poly.pdbx_seq_one_letter_code
_entity_poly.pdbx_strand_id
1 'polypeptide(L)' 'MAQDSPTSIRLSPADAADINELVQKGVFTHSSDALRSVIREGIRSIKKERGLA' A
#
# COMPACT_ATOMS: atom_id res chain seq x y z
N MET A 1 0.65 -16.16 -14.27
CA MET A 1 1.30 -14.83 -14.33
C MET A 1 0.34 -13.86 -13.67
N ALA A 2 0.70 -13.24 -12.54
CA ALA A 2 -0.19 -12.24 -11.93
C ALA A 2 -0.23 -11.02 -12.88
N GLN A 3 -1.41 -10.69 -13.41
CA GLN A 3 -1.59 -9.46 -14.17
C GLN A 3 -1.50 -8.29 -13.19
N ASP A 4 -0.49 -7.45 -13.35
CA ASP A 4 -0.47 -6.14 -12.70
C ASP A 4 -1.64 -5.33 -13.27
N SER A 5 -2.70 -5.15 -12.49
CA SER A 5 -3.80 -4.25 -12.85
C SER A 5 -3.47 -2.84 -12.36
N PRO A 6 -3.06 -1.90 -13.24
CA PRO A 6 -2.78 -0.53 -12.82
C PRO A 6 -4.07 0.08 -12.26
N THR A 7 -4.02 0.45 -10.98
CA THR A 7 -5.17 1.02 -10.27
C THR A 7 -4.78 2.40 -9.73
N SER A 8 -5.54 3.42 -10.12
CA SER A 8 -5.37 4.78 -9.62
C SER A 8 -6.25 5.01 -8.40
N ILE A 9 -5.66 5.45 -7.30
CA ILE A 9 -6.36 5.73 -6.04
C ILE A 9 -6.11 7.20 -5.67
N ARG A 10 -7.14 7.90 -5.24
CA ARG A 10 -6.99 9.25 -4.65
C ARG A 10 -6.69 9.10 -3.17
N LEU A 11 -5.59 9.71 -2.74
CA LEU A 11 -5.18 9.74 -1.35
C LEU A 11 -5.59 11.07 -0.71
N SER A 12 -5.82 11.06 0.60
CA SER A 12 -5.90 12.31 1.34
C SER A 12 -4.53 13.00 1.35
N PRO A 13 -4.47 14.34 1.55
CA PRO A 13 -3.19 15.04 1.62
C PRO A 13 -2.25 14.50 2.70
N ALA A 14 -2.78 14.05 3.84
CA ALA A 14 -2.01 13.47 4.94
C ALA A 14 -1.37 12.13 4.53
N ASP A 15 -2.16 11.21 3.97
CA ASP A 15 -1.65 9.90 3.55
C ASP A 15 -0.59 10.04 2.44
N ALA A 16 -0.80 11.00 1.53
CA ALA A 16 0.17 11.29 0.47
C ALA A 16 1.49 11.83 1.05
N ALA A 17 1.43 12.67 2.09
CA ALA A 17 2.62 13.18 2.78
C ALA A 17 3.38 12.05 3.47
N ASP A 18 2.70 11.18 4.21
CA ASP A 18 3.31 10.04 4.91
C ASP A 18 3.99 9.07 3.93
N ILE A 19 3.33 8.73 2.82
CA ILE A 19 3.91 7.86 1.79
C ILE A 19 5.13 8.52 1.15
N ASN A 20 5.08 9.82 0.87
CA ASN A 20 6.22 10.53 0.31
C ASN A 20 7.39 10.60 1.30
N GLU A 21 7.12 10.76 2.60
CA GLU A 21 8.16 10.72 3.63
C GLU A 21 8.89 9.36 3.64
N LEU A 22 8.16 8.25 3.52
CA LEU A 22 8.75 6.91 3.45
C LEU A 22 9.65 6.73 2.23
N VAL A 23 9.25 7.30 1.08
CA VAL A 23 10.08 7.28 -0.14
C VAL A 23 11.31 8.17 0.04
N GLN A 24 11.15 9.38 0.58
CA GLN A 24 12.26 10.30 0.84
C GLN A 24 13.30 9.73 1.81
N LYS A 25 12.85 8.96 2.81
CA LYS A 25 13.73 8.26 3.75
C LYS A 25 14.36 6.98 3.18
N GLY A 26 14.08 6.64 1.92
CA GLY A 26 14.62 5.46 1.26
C GLY A 26 14.05 4.13 1.74
N VAL A 27 12.93 4.14 2.47
CA VAL A 27 12.24 2.92 2.92
C VAL A 27 11.60 2.22 1.73
N PHE A 28 11.08 2.99 0.77
CA PHE A 28 10.54 2.51 -0.49
C PHE A 28 11.12 3.29 -1.67
N THR A 29 11.25 2.64 -2.82
CA THR A 29 11.73 3.28 -4.06
C THR A 29 10.64 4.12 -4.72
N HIS A 30 9.39 3.66 -4.68
CA HIS A 30 8.25 4.36 -5.26
C HIS A 30 7.04 4.37 -4.31
N SER A 31 6.20 5.41 -4.44
CA SER A 31 4.95 5.54 -3.66
C SER A 31 4.01 4.35 -3.88
N SER A 32 4.02 3.75 -5.07
CA SER A 32 3.24 2.55 -5.37
C SER A 32 3.72 1.31 -4.59
N ASP A 33 5.01 1.20 -4.28
CA ASP A 33 5.53 0.08 -3.49
C ASP A 33 5.11 0.19 -2.04
N ALA A 34 5.21 1.40 -1.49
CA ALA A 34 4.70 1.72 -0.16
C ALA A 34 3.20 1.38 -0.06
N LEU A 35 2.41 1.86 -1.02
CA LEU A 35 0.97 1.62 -1.05
C LEU A 35 0.62 0.14 -1.19
N ARG A 36 1.31 -0.61 -2.06
CA ARG A 36 1.11 -2.06 -2.21
C ARG A 36 1.43 -2.81 -0.91
N SER A 37 2.46 -2.39 -0.19
CA SER A 37 2.83 -2.98 1.11
C SER A 37 1.71 -2.80 2.14
N VAL A 38 1.21 -1.58 2.28
CA VAL A 38 0.10 -1.26 3.20
C VAL A 38 -1.18 -2.02 2.83
N ILE A 39 -1.56 -2.02 1.55
CA ILE A 39 -2.75 -2.74 1.07
C ILE A 39 -2.62 -4.24 1.35
N ARG A 40 -1.44 -4.83 1.10
CA ARG A 40 -1.20 -6.26 1.35
C ARG A 40 -1.39 -6.61 2.82
N GLU A 41 -0.83 -5.79 3.70
CA GLU A 41 -0.95 -6.03 5.15
C GLU A 41 -2.38 -5.82 5.64
N GLY A 42 -3.08 -4.79 5.16
CA GLY A 42 -4.49 -4.57 5.45
C GLY A 42 -5.37 -5.73 5.02
N ILE A 43 -5.19 -6.25 3.79
CA ILE A 43 -5.91 -7.43 3.29
C ILE A 43 -5.63 -8.64 4.18
N ARG A 44 -4.37 -8.87 4.58
CA ARG A 44 -4.01 -9.98 5.47
C ARG A 44 -4.66 -9.86 6.85
N SER A 45 -4.67 -8.67 7.44
CA SER A 45 -5.33 -8.42 8.73
C SER A 45 -6.83 -8.73 8.65
N ILE A 46 -7.52 -8.17 7.65
CA ILE A 46 -8.96 -8.40 7.44
C ILE A 46 -9.25 -9.89 7.24
N LYS A 47 -8.46 -10.56 6.40
CA LYS A 47 -8.57 -12.00 6.18
C LYS A 47 -8.46 -12.80 7.47
N LYS A 48 -7.44 -12.51 8.27
CA LYS A 48 -7.20 -13.14 9.58
C LYS A 48 -8.36 -12.89 10.56
N GLU A 49 -8.83 -11.65 10.66
CA GLU A 49 -9.95 -11.27 11.53
C GLU A 49 -11.27 -11.96 11.14
N ARG A 50 -11.45 -12.24 9.84
CA ARG A 50 -12.64 -12.90 9.30
C ARG A 50 -12.52 -14.42 9.20
N GLY A 51 -11.39 -15.01 9.59
CA GLY A 51 -11.14 -16.45 9.45
C GLY A 51 -11.01 -16.93 8.00
N LEU A 52 -10.66 -16.02 7.09
CA LEU A 52 -10.48 -16.28 5.65
C LEU A 52 -8.98 -16.46 5.39
N ALA A 53 -8.47 -17.70 5.45
CA ALA A 53 -7.07 -18.01 5.11
C ALA A 53 -6.85 -18.00 3.58
#